data_AF-A0A0F8UWZ3-F1
#
_entry.id   AF-A0A0F8UWZ3-F1
#
_cell.length_a   1.000
_cell.length_b   1.000
_cell.length_c   1.000
_cell.angle_alpha   90.00
_cell.angle_beta   90.00
_cell.angle_gamma   90.00
#
_symmetry.space_group_name_H-M   'P 1'
#
loop_
_entity.id
_entity.type
_entity.pdbx_description
1 polymer ?
#
loop_
_entity_poly.entity_id
_entity_poly.type
_entity_poly.pdbx_seq_one_letter_code
_entity_poly.pdbx_strand_id
1 'polypeptide(L)'
;MSFNGQFPQPPALPPRNPSARQAIPRRPVAAGPVPPPLPLASKPTVVGQTPPPPAAPRGNFIANDLDVISRCPENDTLYATAYWYSTPEAPKFEICSHCFASHVRSTQWAGNFQRQLRESDPNRHCRFSTLRMLQLWPQVLRNNDWAYITGYMNRRANIADCNGLTPVGPEVGTRWFHLKSRDIDNFGICAACYEDIALATPFGNNFEPSATGQPAGELWNCKMTEYARRAMEKYGQTNNWREVATSVGKVMQTPACNGAIGSVASKRQWYRPKPHIDGMVICDACYFHYFAASFMESSFEPARVDFMNGGWNTWVCDMSLLSTKVAFIRANQQKNYQIFWNASRTILASAPCPADSAYGGTWYGLGPTGEHAGTCAQCFAGIIEPFGFANHFVRVPSLSNEKRTCTFHEKSPRRSEYLKKYDNAISTRNLSNFRDFAIRFGPLPLCPTNAMVKNRRWYGRDEFLICESCWEEFAKETSLASQLPHRGIVLPDACCDMYSSRMRTLWNEACAKGDMTDFVTFAKHRAAVYAQTVPRMHEILAMTKMRMQQKQTLLMAGIMLQGADNIVGASRAPGYTTYGNSSIGYGFATQAGAQGAMQFGQGLNMSVVDGGEMMQVQQLEKMWKEVE
;
A
#
# COMPACT_ATOMS: atom_id res chain seq x y z
N MET A 1 30.16 -18.98 -29.88
CA MET A 1 31.60 -18.80 -29.61
C MET A 1 31.87 -19.34 -28.22
N SER A 2 32.55 -20.48 -28.14
CA SER A 2 33.02 -21.06 -26.88
C SER A 2 34.23 -20.29 -26.37
N PHE A 3 34.32 -20.04 -25.07
CA PHE A 3 35.60 -19.97 -24.37
C PHE A 3 35.45 -20.56 -22.96
N ASN A 4 36.24 -21.60 -22.72
CA ASN A 4 36.55 -22.22 -21.43
C ASN A 4 37.51 -21.33 -20.63
N GLY A 5 37.42 -21.39 -19.30
CA GLY A 5 38.44 -20.92 -18.39
C GLY A 5 38.13 -21.29 -16.93
N GLN A 6 38.69 -22.40 -16.44
CA GLN A 6 38.79 -22.77 -15.01
C GLN A 6 39.82 -21.86 -14.31
N PHE A 7 39.66 -21.41 -13.06
CA PHE A 7 39.99 -22.03 -11.75
C PHE A 7 39.95 -20.89 -10.68
N PRO A 8 40.09 -21.07 -9.33
CA PRO A 8 40.28 -22.29 -8.52
C PRO A 8 39.32 -22.44 -7.31
N GLN A 9 39.29 -23.65 -6.72
CA GLN A 9 38.63 -23.95 -5.44
C GLN A 9 39.48 -23.52 -4.22
N PRO A 10 38.85 -23.07 -3.12
CA PRO A 10 39.50 -22.90 -1.83
C PRO A 10 39.61 -24.22 -1.03
N PRO A 11 40.59 -24.33 -0.10
CA PRO A 11 41.01 -25.58 0.52
C PRO A 11 40.01 -26.15 1.55
N ALA A 12 40.02 -27.48 1.67
CA ALA A 12 39.23 -28.26 2.61
C ALA A 12 39.67 -28.05 4.08
N LEU A 13 38.69 -27.90 4.96
CA LEU A 13 38.88 -27.87 6.42
C LEU A 13 38.99 -29.30 6.99
N PRO A 14 39.86 -29.54 7.99
CA PRO A 14 40.04 -30.85 8.60
C PRO A 14 38.91 -31.22 9.59
N PRO A 15 38.69 -32.53 9.84
CA PRO A 15 37.51 -33.05 10.54
C PRO A 15 37.57 -32.83 12.06
N ARG A 16 36.44 -32.46 12.67
CA ARG A 16 36.25 -32.43 14.13
C ARG A 16 35.93 -33.83 14.65
N ASN A 17 36.85 -34.36 15.44
CA ASN A 17 36.70 -35.61 16.18
C ASN A 17 35.89 -35.35 17.48
N PRO A 18 34.88 -36.17 17.83
CA PRO A 18 34.09 -35.99 19.04
C PRO A 18 34.61 -36.90 20.16
N SER A 19 35.12 -36.34 21.27
CA SER A 19 35.17 -36.98 22.59
C SER A 19 35.86 -36.07 23.61
N ALA A 20 35.17 -35.79 24.72
CA ALA A 20 35.67 -35.96 26.10
C ALA A 20 34.85 -35.10 27.07
N ARG A 21 33.94 -35.77 27.79
CA ARG A 21 33.47 -35.35 29.11
C ARG A 21 34.68 -35.28 30.05
N GLN A 22 34.87 -34.18 30.77
CA GLN A 22 35.62 -34.18 32.02
C GLN A 22 34.88 -33.35 33.07
N ALA A 23 34.62 -34.02 34.19
CA ALA A 23 34.02 -33.49 35.40
C ALA A 23 35.05 -32.64 36.17
N ILE A 24 34.57 -31.56 36.81
CA ILE A 24 35.37 -30.76 37.73
C ILE A 24 34.98 -31.12 39.18
N PRO A 25 35.94 -31.30 40.11
CA PRO A 25 35.69 -31.89 41.44
C PRO A 25 35.10 -30.90 42.45
N ARG A 26 34.27 -31.43 43.35
CA ARG A 26 33.73 -30.74 44.53
C ARG A 26 34.84 -30.51 45.56
N ARG A 27 34.93 -29.28 46.10
CA ARG A 27 35.74 -28.95 47.28
C ARG A 27 34.95 -29.22 48.57
N PRO A 28 35.58 -29.70 49.67
CA PRO A 28 34.90 -29.91 50.96
C PRO A 28 34.68 -28.58 51.69
N VAL A 29 33.50 -28.42 52.31
CA VAL A 29 33.16 -27.30 53.19
C VAL A 29 33.66 -27.63 54.60
N ALA A 30 34.52 -26.76 55.15
CA ALA A 30 34.92 -26.81 56.56
C ALA A 30 33.86 -26.12 57.43
N ALA A 31 33.47 -26.77 58.53
CA ALA A 31 32.55 -26.26 59.53
C ALA A 31 33.24 -25.16 60.38
N GLY A 32 32.56 -24.02 60.54
CA GLY A 32 32.90 -22.95 61.47
C GLY A 32 31.68 -22.52 62.29
N PRO A 33 31.87 -21.89 63.46
CA PRO A 33 30.92 -21.91 64.57
C PRO A 33 29.76 -20.93 64.41
N VAL A 34 28.61 -21.31 64.96
CA VAL A 34 27.35 -20.56 64.99
C VAL A 34 27.46 -19.33 65.92
N PRO A 35 27.14 -18.10 65.45
CA PRO A 35 26.90 -16.94 66.29
C PRO A 35 25.41 -16.82 66.72
N PRO A 36 25.12 -16.09 67.82
CA PRO A 36 23.84 -16.13 68.53
C PRO A 36 22.68 -15.45 67.77
N PRO A 37 21.41 -15.74 68.13
CA PRO A 37 20.25 -15.26 67.40
C PRO A 37 20.09 -13.74 67.52
N LEU A 38 20.00 -13.07 66.37
CA LEU A 38 19.70 -11.65 66.27
C LEU A 38 18.19 -11.37 66.50
N PRO A 39 17.81 -10.19 67.01
CA PRO A 39 16.44 -9.81 67.30
C PRO A 39 15.59 -9.72 66.04
N LEU A 40 14.30 -10.06 66.15
CA LEU A 40 13.29 -9.93 65.10
C LEU A 40 13.27 -8.52 64.52
N ALA A 41 13.76 -8.40 63.28
CA ALA A 41 13.66 -7.18 62.48
C ALA A 41 12.20 -6.93 62.08
N SER A 42 11.76 -5.71 62.34
CA SER A 42 10.53 -5.09 61.91
C SER A 42 10.35 -5.16 60.38
N LYS A 43 9.08 -5.24 59.96
CA LYS A 43 8.60 -5.33 58.58
C LYS A 43 9.36 -4.39 57.63
N PRO A 44 9.78 -4.85 56.43
CA PRO A 44 10.35 -3.97 55.41
C PRO A 44 9.28 -3.00 54.89
N THR A 45 9.59 -1.71 54.99
CA THR A 45 8.93 -0.61 54.30
C THR A 45 8.98 -0.86 52.79
N VAL A 46 7.82 -0.96 52.15
CA VAL A 46 7.68 -1.04 50.69
C VAL A 46 8.16 0.28 50.08
N VAL A 47 9.35 0.28 49.49
CA VAL A 47 9.80 1.30 48.55
C VAL A 47 9.55 0.76 47.15
N GLY A 48 8.84 1.53 46.33
CA GLY A 48 8.69 1.28 44.89
C GLY A 48 7.27 1.01 44.43
N GLN A 49 6.44 2.05 44.38
CA GLN A 49 5.34 2.10 43.41
C GLN A 49 5.65 3.22 42.43
N THR A 50 5.99 2.83 41.20
CA THR A 50 5.85 3.69 40.03
C THR A 50 4.45 4.31 40.09
N PRO A 51 4.28 5.64 39.91
CA PRO A 51 2.93 6.18 39.82
C PRO A 51 2.20 5.45 38.69
N PRO A 52 0.94 5.03 38.90
CA PRO A 52 0.14 4.50 37.80
C PRO A 52 0.16 5.53 36.66
N PRO A 53 0.15 5.08 35.39
CA PRO A 53 -0.03 5.99 34.27
C PRO A 53 -1.21 6.91 34.60
N PRO A 54 -1.12 8.22 34.33
CA PRO A 54 -2.19 9.15 34.67
C PRO A 54 -3.49 8.55 34.13
N ALA A 55 -4.46 8.39 35.02
CA ALA A 55 -5.79 7.94 34.65
C ALA A 55 -6.24 8.78 33.45
N ALA A 56 -6.68 8.12 32.38
CA ALA A 56 -7.21 8.78 31.21
C ALA A 56 -8.17 9.88 31.68
N PRO A 57 -8.05 11.14 31.19
CA PRO A 57 -8.93 12.21 31.59
C PRO A 57 -10.39 11.73 31.48
N ARG A 58 -11.14 11.93 32.57
CA ARG A 58 -12.55 11.56 32.68
C ARG A 58 -13.31 12.02 31.43
N GLY A 59 -13.70 11.05 30.59
CA GLY A 59 -14.71 11.15 29.54
C GLY A 59 -14.71 12.43 28.71
N ASN A 60 -13.68 12.69 27.92
CA ASN A 60 -13.85 13.61 26.79
C ASN A 60 -14.87 13.00 25.83
N PHE A 61 -16.03 13.63 25.64
CA PHE A 61 -17.10 13.26 24.70
C PHE A 61 -16.68 13.37 23.21
N ILE A 62 -15.42 13.09 22.86
CA ILE A 62 -14.88 13.12 21.49
C ILE A 62 -15.76 12.29 20.55
N ALA A 63 -16.30 11.17 21.02
CA ALA A 63 -17.18 10.32 20.22
C ALA A 63 -18.45 11.04 19.74
N ASN A 64 -18.96 12.02 20.50
CA ASN A 64 -20.18 12.77 20.20
C ASN A 64 -19.89 14.18 19.64
N ASP A 65 -18.64 14.60 19.58
CA ASP A 65 -18.21 15.89 19.06
C ASP A 65 -17.99 15.80 17.55
N LEU A 66 -18.93 16.37 16.78
CA LEU A 66 -18.92 16.34 15.31
C LEU A 66 -17.80 17.22 14.70
N ASP A 67 -17.27 18.19 15.46
CA ASP A 67 -16.15 19.03 15.02
C ASP A 67 -14.80 18.31 15.20
N VAL A 68 -14.78 17.17 15.90
CA VAL A 68 -13.59 16.39 16.20
C VAL A 68 -13.57 15.12 15.38
N ILE A 69 -12.53 14.95 14.56
CA ILE A 69 -12.34 13.74 13.79
C ILE A 69 -12.15 12.50 14.69
N SER A 70 -12.56 11.34 14.19
CA SER A 70 -12.60 10.09 14.95
C SER A 70 -11.25 9.62 15.47
N ARG A 71 -10.17 10.01 14.78
CA ARG A 71 -8.79 9.64 15.11
C ARG A 71 -7.79 10.67 14.59
N CYS A 72 -6.59 10.66 15.15
CA CYS A 72 -5.47 11.37 14.57
C CYS A 72 -5.11 10.75 13.20
N PRO A 73 -4.88 11.56 12.15
CA PRO A 73 -4.35 11.07 10.88
C PRO A 73 -2.85 10.75 10.96
N GLU A 74 -2.15 11.17 12.03
CA GLU A 74 -0.71 11.02 12.18
C GLU A 74 0.04 11.61 10.97
N ASN A 75 0.75 10.76 10.22
CA ASN A 75 1.44 11.11 8.98
C ASN A 75 0.63 10.75 7.72
N ASP A 76 -0.56 10.16 7.85
CA ASP A 76 -1.42 9.85 6.71
C ASP A 76 -2.21 11.09 6.26
N THR A 77 -2.63 11.09 5.00
CA THR A 77 -3.52 12.13 4.47
C THR A 77 -4.90 12.02 5.09
N LEU A 78 -5.42 13.13 5.60
CA LEU A 78 -6.83 13.24 6.01
C LEU A 78 -7.69 13.62 4.79
N TYR A 79 -8.56 12.71 4.32
CA TYR A 79 -9.46 12.96 3.19
C TYR A 79 -10.74 13.74 3.54
N ALA A 80 -10.81 14.30 4.75
CA ALA A 80 -11.93 15.07 5.24
C ALA A 80 -11.54 16.53 5.51
N THR A 81 -12.46 17.44 5.20
CA THR A 81 -12.40 18.80 5.75
C THR A 81 -12.58 18.71 7.26
N ALA A 82 -11.65 19.27 8.02
CA ALA A 82 -11.63 19.17 9.46
C ALA A 82 -11.05 20.42 10.11
N TYR A 83 -11.29 20.56 11.41
CA TYR A 83 -10.63 21.60 12.20
C TYR A 83 -9.19 21.20 12.51
N TRP A 84 -8.29 22.16 12.33
CA TRP A 84 -6.88 22.09 12.68
C TRP A 84 -6.52 23.25 13.60
N TYR A 85 -5.47 23.06 14.39
CA TYR A 85 -5.04 23.97 15.44
C TYR A 85 -3.54 24.23 15.32
N SER A 86 -3.12 25.47 15.52
CA SER A 86 -1.71 25.86 15.60
C SER A 86 -1.57 27.05 16.54
N THR A 87 -0.35 27.36 16.98
CA THR A 87 -0.09 28.59 17.76
C THR A 87 0.45 29.69 16.84
N PRO A 88 0.27 30.98 17.19
CA PRO A 88 0.86 32.09 16.43
C PRO A 88 2.39 32.01 16.29
N GLU A 89 3.07 31.46 17.30
CA GLU A 89 4.53 31.32 17.33
C GLU A 89 5.05 30.17 16.46
N ALA A 90 4.19 29.19 16.15
CA ALA A 90 4.53 28.02 15.34
C ALA A 90 3.39 27.68 14.36
N PRO A 91 3.08 28.56 13.38
CA PRO A 91 1.92 28.40 12.50
C PRO A 91 2.00 27.17 11.59
N LYS A 92 3.22 26.70 11.29
CA LYS A 92 3.49 25.45 10.54
C LYS A 92 3.44 24.18 11.40
N PHE A 93 3.25 24.33 12.71
CA PHE A 93 3.02 23.21 13.62
C PHE A 93 1.52 22.94 13.73
N GLU A 94 1.01 22.12 12.83
CA GLU A 94 -0.42 21.82 12.76
C GLU A 94 -0.80 20.61 13.64
N ILE A 95 -1.92 20.75 14.34
CA ILE A 95 -2.49 19.76 15.25
C ILE A 95 -3.91 19.45 14.78
N CYS A 96 -4.20 18.17 14.55
CA CYS A 96 -5.55 17.77 14.16
C CYS A 96 -6.55 17.95 15.32
N SER A 97 -7.85 18.10 15.00
CA SER A 97 -8.88 18.28 16.02
C SER A 97 -8.94 17.15 17.06
N HIS A 98 -8.57 15.92 16.67
CA HIS A 98 -8.50 14.80 17.60
C HIS A 98 -7.43 15.00 18.67
N CYS A 99 -6.17 15.28 18.29
CA CYS A 99 -5.10 15.50 19.24
C CYS A 99 -5.34 16.75 20.10
N PHE A 100 -5.91 17.82 19.52
CA PHE A 100 -6.28 19.00 20.28
C PHE A 100 -7.33 18.65 21.35
N ALA A 101 -8.41 17.97 20.98
CA ALA A 101 -9.46 17.56 21.91
C ALA A 101 -8.94 16.60 23.00
N SER A 102 -8.06 15.66 22.62
CA SER A 102 -7.53 14.64 23.53
C SER A 102 -6.49 15.17 24.52
N HIS A 103 -5.66 16.13 24.12
CA HIS A 103 -4.47 16.51 24.89
C HIS A 103 -4.40 17.99 25.28
N VAL A 104 -5.04 18.89 24.54
CA VAL A 104 -4.85 20.34 24.68
C VAL A 104 -6.08 21.03 25.25
N ARG A 105 -7.28 20.66 24.80
CA ARG A 105 -8.56 21.34 25.09
C ARG A 105 -8.83 21.54 26.59
N SER A 106 -8.47 20.57 27.42
CA SER A 106 -8.69 20.60 28.88
C SER A 106 -7.54 21.26 29.66
N THR A 107 -6.53 21.79 28.97
CA THR A 107 -5.36 22.41 29.60
C THR A 107 -5.51 23.93 29.62
N GLN A 108 -4.76 24.60 30.51
CA GLN A 108 -4.74 26.06 30.63
C GLN A 108 -4.24 26.78 29.36
N TRP A 109 -3.61 26.07 28.42
CA TRP A 109 -3.07 26.63 27.18
C TRP A 109 -3.99 26.46 25.97
N ALA A 110 -5.21 25.91 26.15
CA ALA A 110 -6.16 25.74 25.05
C ALA A 110 -6.43 27.06 24.30
N GLY A 111 -6.48 28.18 25.01
CA GLY A 111 -6.70 29.52 24.44
C GLY A 111 -5.54 30.05 23.58
N ASN A 112 -4.36 29.43 23.63
CA ASN A 112 -3.21 29.85 22.83
C ASN A 112 -3.23 29.30 21.40
N PHE A 113 -4.16 28.40 21.10
CA PHE A 113 -4.27 27.77 19.78
C PHE A 113 -5.37 28.42 18.95
N GLN A 114 -5.05 28.70 17.69
CA GLN A 114 -5.98 29.20 16.71
C GLN A 114 -6.64 28.03 15.98
N ARG A 115 -7.99 28.03 15.95
CA ARG A 115 -8.79 27.03 15.24
C ARG A 115 -9.02 27.46 13.79
N GLN A 116 -8.78 26.56 12.84
CA GLN A 116 -9.02 26.80 11.42
C GLN A 116 -9.69 25.58 10.77
N LEU A 117 -10.75 25.81 9.99
CA LEU A 117 -11.33 24.77 9.15
C LEU A 117 -10.49 24.66 7.88
N ARG A 118 -9.98 23.46 7.57
CA ARG A 118 -9.11 23.23 6.42
C ARG A 118 -9.60 22.02 5.62
N GLU A 119 -9.52 22.14 4.30
CA GLU A 119 -9.77 21.04 3.37
C GLU A 119 -8.66 19.99 3.42
N SER A 120 -8.91 18.85 2.77
CA SER A 120 -7.91 17.78 2.63
C SER A 120 -6.63 18.31 1.96
N ASP A 121 -5.48 17.98 2.55
CA ASP A 121 -4.17 18.32 2.02
C ASP A 121 -3.23 17.12 2.26
N PRO A 122 -2.66 16.51 1.21
CA PRO A 122 -1.76 15.37 1.35
C PRO A 122 -0.47 15.69 2.11
N ASN A 123 -0.08 16.96 2.18
CA ASN A 123 1.13 17.41 2.88
C ASN A 123 0.85 17.86 4.33
N ARG A 124 -0.41 17.83 4.78
CA ARG A 124 -0.77 18.19 6.15
C ARG A 124 -0.77 16.96 7.04
N HIS A 125 0.05 17.02 8.09
CA HIS A 125 0.21 15.96 9.08
C HIS A 125 -0.02 16.50 10.49
N CYS A 126 -0.51 15.64 11.38
CA CYS A 126 -0.63 16.01 12.79
C CYS A 126 0.74 15.88 13.46
N ARG A 127 1.34 17.02 13.83
CA ARG A 127 2.65 17.02 14.51
C ARG A 127 2.55 16.72 16.01
N PHE A 128 1.34 16.63 16.56
CA PHE A 128 1.13 16.38 17.99
C PHE A 128 1.24 14.91 18.38
N SER A 129 0.95 13.99 17.46
CA SER A 129 0.96 12.54 17.74
C SER A 129 2.36 11.91 17.73
N THR A 130 3.42 12.71 17.61
CA THR A 130 4.79 12.19 17.65
C THR A 130 5.13 11.72 19.07
N LEU A 131 5.97 10.68 19.17
CA LEU A 131 6.38 10.11 20.45
C LEU A 131 6.99 11.18 21.37
N ARG A 132 7.89 12.01 20.81
CA ARG A 132 8.50 13.10 21.57
C ARG A 132 7.50 14.13 22.06
N MET A 133 6.56 14.57 21.22
CA MET A 133 5.56 15.56 21.64
C MET A 133 4.70 15.01 22.77
N LEU A 134 4.26 13.75 22.67
CA LEU A 134 3.48 13.09 23.72
C LEU A 134 4.25 12.89 25.03
N GLN A 135 5.58 12.77 24.99
CA GLN A 135 6.43 12.71 26.19
C GLN A 135 6.72 14.07 26.82
N LEU A 136 6.95 15.10 25.98
CA LEU A 136 7.25 16.45 26.44
C LEU A 136 5.99 17.12 27.03
N TRP A 137 4.83 16.93 26.40
CA TRP A 137 3.59 17.64 26.76
C TRP A 137 3.20 17.52 28.24
N PRO A 138 3.14 16.33 28.86
CA PRO A 138 2.82 16.22 30.29
C PRO A 138 3.87 16.88 31.20
N GLN A 139 5.14 16.95 30.78
CA GLN A 139 6.21 17.56 31.57
C GLN A 139 6.08 19.08 31.58
N VAL A 140 5.86 19.68 30.40
CA VAL A 140 5.71 21.13 30.28
C VAL A 140 4.43 21.62 30.95
N LEU A 141 3.35 20.83 30.92
CA LEU A 141 2.13 21.16 31.66
C LEU A 141 2.36 21.20 33.17
N ARG A 142 3.11 20.24 33.71
CA ARG A 142 3.46 20.21 35.15
C ARG A 142 4.34 21.39 35.54
N ASN A 143 5.28 21.76 34.67
CA ASN A 143 6.24 22.82 34.94
C ASN A 143 5.73 24.22 34.53
N ASN A 144 4.54 24.29 33.92
CA ASN A 144 4.00 25.49 33.27
C ASN A 144 5.00 26.16 32.29
N ASP A 145 5.70 25.36 31.49
CA ASP A 145 6.77 25.83 30.61
C ASP A 145 6.31 25.97 29.15
N TRP A 146 5.54 27.04 28.88
CA TRP A 146 5.03 27.34 27.55
C TRP A 146 6.15 27.70 26.56
N ALA A 147 7.19 28.39 27.02
CA ALA A 147 8.30 28.82 26.17
C ALA A 147 9.09 27.63 25.61
N TYR A 148 9.33 26.60 26.43
CA TYR A 148 10.00 25.39 25.98
C TYR A 148 9.21 24.66 24.90
N ILE A 149 7.90 24.45 25.13
CA ILE A 149 7.10 23.65 24.19
C ILE A 149 6.86 24.38 22.87
N THR A 150 6.64 25.69 22.89
CA THR A 150 6.53 26.50 21.66
C THR A 150 7.86 26.57 20.91
N GLY A 151 8.99 26.65 21.62
CA GLY A 151 10.31 26.52 21.03
C GLY A 151 10.52 25.18 20.32
N TYR A 152 10.06 24.07 20.93
CA TYR A 152 10.05 22.75 20.29
C TYR A 152 9.13 22.72 19.06
N MET A 153 7.89 23.22 19.16
CA MET A 153 6.93 23.26 18.05
C MET A 153 7.50 24.02 16.85
N ASN A 154 8.06 25.21 17.07
CA ASN A 154 8.66 26.02 16.02
C ASN A 154 9.86 25.30 15.38
N ARG A 155 10.76 24.71 16.20
CA ARG A 155 11.88 23.91 15.69
C ARG A 155 11.40 22.76 14.81
N ARG A 156 10.46 21.94 15.31
CA ARG A 156 9.98 20.75 14.61
C ARG A 156 9.23 21.11 13.32
N ALA A 157 8.51 22.23 13.30
CA ALA A 157 7.81 22.72 12.11
C ALA A 157 8.75 23.16 10.97
N ASN A 158 10.04 23.40 11.26
CA ASN A 158 11.07 23.70 10.27
C ASN A 158 11.90 22.47 9.86
N ILE A 159 11.54 21.27 10.32
CA ILE A 159 12.12 20.00 9.89
C ILE A 159 11.15 19.34 8.90
N ALA A 160 11.64 19.04 7.70
CA ALA A 160 10.86 18.34 6.67
C ALA A 160 10.39 16.97 7.18
N ASP A 161 9.20 16.55 6.76
CA ASP A 161 8.63 15.28 7.18
C ASP A 161 9.34 14.07 6.56
N CYS A 162 9.20 12.93 7.23
CA CYS A 162 9.90 11.72 6.83
C CYS A 162 9.27 11.12 5.57
N ASN A 163 10.06 10.92 4.51
CA ASN A 163 9.66 10.20 3.29
C ASN A 163 9.64 8.67 3.45
N GLY A 164 9.89 8.16 4.66
CA GLY A 164 9.91 6.74 4.96
C GLY A 164 10.94 5.99 4.11
N LEU A 165 10.51 4.87 3.53
CA LEU A 165 11.35 4.03 2.67
C LEU A 165 11.45 4.55 1.24
N THR A 166 10.73 5.61 0.87
CA THR A 166 10.81 6.23 -0.46
C THR A 166 12.19 6.89 -0.63
N PRO A 167 12.98 6.49 -1.63
CA PRO A 167 14.25 7.13 -1.90
C PRO A 167 14.07 8.57 -2.37
N VAL A 168 14.85 9.49 -1.80
CA VAL A 168 14.86 10.91 -2.15
C VAL A 168 16.26 11.35 -2.53
N GLY A 169 16.39 12.29 -3.45
CA GLY A 169 17.67 12.90 -3.82
C GLY A 169 18.06 14.09 -2.94
N PRO A 170 19.27 14.63 -3.11
CA PRO A 170 19.78 15.76 -2.33
C PRO A 170 18.97 17.06 -2.54
N GLU A 171 18.26 17.20 -3.65
CA GLU A 171 17.39 18.34 -3.96
C GLU A 171 16.23 18.52 -2.96
N VAL A 172 15.85 17.46 -2.24
CA VAL A 172 14.84 17.51 -1.18
C VAL A 172 15.40 18.19 0.09
N GLY A 173 16.73 18.29 0.22
CA GLY A 173 17.37 18.95 1.37
C GLY A 173 17.19 18.19 2.69
N THR A 174 16.95 16.88 2.65
CA THR A 174 16.80 16.06 3.86
C THR A 174 18.12 16.01 4.62
N ARG A 175 18.08 16.36 5.91
CA ARG A 175 19.21 16.17 6.81
C ARG A 175 19.21 14.74 7.33
N TRP A 176 20.37 14.10 7.31
CA TRP A 176 20.55 12.69 7.64
C TRP A 176 21.40 12.49 8.89
N PHE A 177 21.07 11.44 9.64
CA PHE A 177 21.77 10.99 10.82
C PHE A 177 22.14 9.51 10.68
N HIS A 178 23.34 9.15 11.09
CA HIS A 178 23.83 7.78 11.08
C HIS A 178 24.25 7.36 12.48
N LEU A 179 24.39 6.05 12.69
CA LEU A 179 24.92 5.53 13.94
C LEU A 179 26.42 5.84 14.06
N LYS A 180 26.84 6.26 15.26
CA LYS A 180 28.26 6.43 15.63
C LYS A 180 29.01 5.10 15.59
N SER A 181 28.33 4.04 15.99
CA SER A 181 28.82 2.67 15.95
C SER A 181 28.27 1.94 14.72
N ARG A 182 29.00 0.94 14.22
CA ARG A 182 28.50 0.05 13.15
C ARG A 182 27.64 -1.09 13.71
N ASP A 183 26.81 -0.80 14.71
CA ASP A 183 25.98 -1.82 15.38
C ASP A 183 24.86 -2.32 14.46
N ILE A 184 24.45 -1.51 13.48
CA ILE A 184 23.52 -1.86 12.42
C ILE A 184 24.08 -1.36 11.10
N ASP A 185 24.36 -2.28 10.17
CA ASP A 185 24.89 -1.93 8.86
C ASP A 185 23.91 -1.07 8.06
N ASN A 186 24.43 0.01 7.46
CA ASN A 186 23.70 0.93 6.59
C ASN A 186 22.41 1.53 7.21
N PHE A 187 22.41 1.74 8.54
CA PHE A 187 21.29 2.36 9.25
C PHE A 187 21.41 3.88 9.28
N GLY A 188 20.65 4.56 8.42
CA GLY A 188 20.51 6.02 8.38
C GLY A 188 19.06 6.46 8.59
N ILE A 189 18.86 7.56 9.31
CA ILE A 189 17.53 8.13 9.57
C ILE A 189 17.49 9.61 9.23
N CYS A 190 16.33 10.12 8.83
CA CYS A 190 16.15 11.54 8.55
C CYS A 190 16.03 12.36 9.84
N ALA A 191 16.20 13.68 9.74
CA ALA A 191 16.08 14.60 10.87
C ALA A 191 14.71 14.54 11.57
N ALA A 192 13.61 14.27 10.85
CA ALA A 192 12.31 14.08 11.48
C ALA A 192 12.30 12.86 12.41
N CYS A 193 12.79 11.71 11.95
CA CYS A 193 12.87 10.50 12.79
C CYS A 193 13.88 10.65 13.93
N TYR A 194 14.98 11.39 13.71
CA TYR A 194 15.89 11.72 14.79
C TYR A 194 15.20 12.58 15.87
N GLU A 195 14.52 13.65 15.45
CA GLU A 195 13.84 14.58 16.35
C GLU A 195 12.65 13.92 17.08
N ASP A 196 11.81 13.16 16.37
CA ASP A 196 10.53 12.65 16.88
C ASP A 196 10.65 11.31 17.61
N ILE A 197 11.67 10.50 17.30
CA ILE A 197 11.81 9.12 17.79
C ILE A 197 13.12 8.94 18.53
N ALA A 198 14.28 9.19 17.90
CA ALA A 198 15.57 8.91 18.54
C ALA A 198 15.76 9.75 19.81
N LEU A 199 15.50 11.06 19.75
CA LEU A 199 15.56 11.97 20.90
C LEU A 199 14.39 11.81 21.88
N ALA A 200 13.36 11.04 21.55
CA ALA A 200 12.31 10.61 22.49
C ALA A 200 12.73 9.38 23.32
N THR A 201 13.96 8.90 23.13
CA THR A 201 14.51 7.74 23.84
C THR A 201 15.92 8.06 24.34
N PRO A 202 16.48 7.27 25.27
CA PRO A 202 17.88 7.43 25.69
C PRO A 202 18.91 7.24 24.56
N PHE A 203 18.49 6.77 23.37
CA PHE A 203 19.36 6.40 22.27
C PHE A 203 19.73 7.53 21.33
N GLY A 204 19.23 8.76 21.54
CA GLY A 204 19.57 9.91 20.71
C GLY A 204 21.08 10.16 20.58
N ASN A 205 21.86 9.82 21.62
CA ASN A 205 23.32 9.97 21.64
C ASN A 205 24.06 8.92 20.78
N ASN A 206 23.39 7.88 20.30
CA ASN A 206 23.97 6.87 19.42
C ASN A 206 24.04 7.35 17.96
N PHE A 207 23.41 8.47 17.65
CA PHE A 207 23.37 9.05 16.32
C PHE A 207 24.25 10.28 16.22
N GLU A 208 24.77 10.53 15.02
CA GLU A 208 25.47 11.75 14.65
C GLU A 208 25.03 12.24 13.26
N PRO A 209 25.10 13.56 13.00
CA PRO A 209 24.78 14.10 11.68
C PRO A 209 25.71 13.54 10.61
N SER A 210 25.17 13.27 9.42
CA SER A 210 25.98 12.91 8.25
C SER A 210 26.89 14.08 7.85
N ALA A 211 28.21 13.89 7.96
CA ALA A 211 29.18 14.97 7.76
C ALA A 211 29.28 15.43 6.29
N THR A 212 29.12 14.51 5.33
CA THR A 212 29.33 14.79 3.89
C THR A 212 28.07 15.26 3.18
N GLY A 213 26.93 15.31 3.89
CA GLY A 213 25.63 15.42 3.24
C GLY A 213 25.35 14.24 2.30
N GLN A 214 24.21 14.30 1.61
CA GLN A 214 23.86 13.33 0.58
C GLN A 214 24.57 13.69 -0.74
N PRO A 215 25.39 12.78 -1.30
CA PRO A 215 26.09 13.04 -2.56
C PRO A 215 25.15 13.30 -3.73
N ALA A 216 25.62 14.09 -4.71
CA ALA A 216 24.87 14.35 -5.95
C ALA A 216 24.61 13.05 -6.72
N GLY A 217 23.35 12.82 -7.11
CA GLY A 217 22.92 11.62 -7.85
C GLY A 217 22.64 10.38 -7.00
N GLU A 218 22.92 10.40 -5.70
CA GLU A 218 22.54 9.31 -4.80
C GLU A 218 21.10 9.48 -4.30
N LEU A 219 20.40 8.35 -4.14
CA LEU A 219 19.06 8.30 -3.55
C LEU A 219 19.11 7.61 -2.20
N TRP A 220 18.71 8.32 -1.14
CA TRP A 220 18.71 7.81 0.23
C TRP A 220 17.29 7.68 0.76
N ASN A 221 17.05 6.75 1.67
CA ASN A 221 15.76 6.55 2.31
C ASN A 221 15.92 6.33 3.83
N CYS A 222 14.92 6.74 4.60
CA CYS A 222 14.93 6.61 6.05
C CYS A 222 14.72 5.16 6.48
N LYS A 223 15.63 4.62 7.29
CA LYS A 223 15.55 3.24 7.80
C LYS A 223 14.73 3.09 9.09
N MET A 224 14.17 4.19 9.60
CA MET A 224 13.28 4.17 10.77
C MET A 224 11.89 3.64 10.36
N THR A 225 11.79 2.32 10.21
CA THR A 225 10.53 1.62 9.97
C THR A 225 9.63 1.63 11.22
N GLU A 226 8.37 1.27 11.07
CA GLU A 226 7.45 1.11 12.21
C GLU A 226 7.92 0.04 13.21
N TYR A 227 8.63 -0.99 12.75
CA TYR A 227 9.29 -1.93 13.66
C TYR A 227 10.41 -1.23 14.44
N ALA A 228 11.30 -0.49 13.76
CA ALA A 228 12.41 0.21 14.42
C ALA A 228 11.90 1.25 15.43
N ARG A 229 10.85 2.00 15.09
CA ARG A 229 10.17 2.93 16.02
C ARG A 229 9.71 2.20 17.28
N ARG A 230 8.95 1.11 17.14
CA ARG A 230 8.45 0.33 18.28
C ARG A 230 9.56 -0.32 19.09
N ALA A 231 10.63 -0.79 18.45
CA ALA A 231 11.80 -1.35 19.12
C ALA A 231 12.51 -0.27 19.96
N MET A 232 12.72 0.93 19.40
CA MET A 232 13.30 2.08 20.12
C MET A 232 12.46 2.42 21.36
N GLU A 233 11.13 2.46 21.22
CA GLU A 233 10.22 2.76 22.32
C GLU A 233 10.24 1.66 23.41
N LYS A 234 10.10 0.39 23.01
CA LYS A 234 10.07 -0.77 23.91
C LYS A 234 11.37 -0.91 24.71
N TYR A 235 12.51 -0.89 24.02
CA TYR A 235 13.81 -1.09 24.66
C TYR A 235 14.41 0.20 25.26
N GLY A 236 13.87 1.37 24.90
CA GLY A 236 14.21 2.65 25.54
C GLY A 236 13.83 2.68 27.02
N GLN A 237 12.77 1.98 27.41
CA GLN A 237 12.34 1.88 28.82
C GLN A 237 13.39 1.21 29.72
N THR A 238 14.21 0.32 29.18
CA THR A 238 15.28 -0.40 29.90
C THR A 238 16.68 0.03 29.46
N ASN A 239 16.77 1.08 28.63
CA ASN A 239 18.01 1.56 28.01
C ASN A 239 18.84 0.44 27.34
N ASN A 240 18.18 -0.50 26.67
CA ASN A 240 18.81 -1.68 26.08
C ASN A 240 19.08 -1.51 24.57
N TRP A 241 20.09 -0.72 24.22
CA TRP A 241 20.48 -0.47 22.84
C TRP A 241 20.85 -1.75 22.07
N ARG A 242 21.51 -2.71 22.75
CA ARG A 242 21.95 -3.97 22.14
C ARG A 242 20.78 -4.73 21.51
N GLU A 243 19.60 -4.73 22.14
CA GLU A 243 18.43 -5.38 21.57
C GLU A 243 17.76 -4.61 20.44
N VAL A 244 17.83 -3.29 20.46
CA VAL A 244 17.45 -2.49 19.29
C VAL A 244 18.33 -2.88 18.11
N ALA A 245 19.66 -2.83 18.27
CA ALA A 245 20.61 -3.13 17.21
C ALA A 245 20.43 -4.55 16.65
N THR A 246 20.38 -5.55 17.53
CA THR A 246 20.23 -6.96 17.14
C THR A 246 18.91 -7.19 16.38
N SER A 247 17.80 -6.71 16.93
CA SER A 247 16.48 -7.01 16.37
C SER A 247 16.17 -6.20 15.11
N VAL A 248 16.55 -4.91 15.06
CA VAL A 248 16.38 -4.08 13.85
C VAL A 248 17.31 -4.55 12.73
N GLY A 249 18.56 -4.89 13.04
CA GLY A 249 19.49 -5.46 12.06
C GLY A 249 18.95 -6.74 11.41
N LYS A 250 18.36 -7.64 12.20
CA LYS A 250 17.68 -8.83 11.68
C LYS A 250 16.51 -8.50 10.75
N VAL A 251 15.67 -7.52 11.12
CA VAL A 251 14.51 -7.12 10.30
C VAL A 251 14.95 -6.50 8.98
N MET A 252 16.05 -5.73 8.96
CA MET A 252 16.59 -5.16 7.71
C MET A 252 17.07 -6.22 6.71
N GLN A 253 17.45 -7.40 7.19
CA GLN A 253 17.85 -8.53 6.34
C GLN A 253 16.65 -9.39 5.90
N THR A 254 15.43 -9.10 6.38
CA THR A 254 14.23 -9.87 6.04
C THR A 254 13.72 -9.49 4.65
N PRO A 255 13.52 -10.45 3.73
CA PRO A 255 12.97 -10.17 2.40
C PRO A 255 11.56 -9.56 2.47
N ALA A 256 11.24 -8.68 1.53
CA ALA A 256 9.90 -8.10 1.41
C ALA A 256 8.80 -9.19 1.29
N CYS A 257 7.56 -8.79 1.56
CA CYS A 257 6.41 -9.67 1.36
C CYS A 257 6.13 -9.86 -0.13
N ASN A 258 5.95 -11.09 -0.60
CA ASN A 258 5.60 -11.40 -2.00
C ASN A 258 4.13 -11.13 -2.33
N GLY A 259 3.34 -10.62 -1.37
CA GLY A 259 1.93 -10.34 -1.55
C GLY A 259 1.14 -11.57 -2.01
N ALA A 260 0.23 -11.35 -2.96
CA ALA A 260 -0.64 -12.39 -3.52
C ALA A 260 0.09 -13.46 -4.35
N ILE A 261 1.35 -13.22 -4.78
CA ILE A 261 2.16 -14.20 -5.50
C ILE A 261 2.58 -15.34 -4.55
N GLY A 262 2.76 -15.03 -3.27
CA GLY A 262 3.20 -15.99 -2.26
C GLY A 262 4.67 -16.36 -2.35
N SER A 263 5.10 -17.24 -1.44
CA SER A 263 6.45 -17.77 -1.36
C SER A 263 6.41 -19.25 -1.00
N VAL A 264 7.41 -20.02 -1.45
CA VAL A 264 7.62 -21.39 -0.95
C VAL A 264 7.76 -21.32 0.58
N ALA A 265 6.92 -22.07 1.29
CA ALA A 265 6.77 -21.91 2.73
C ALA A 265 8.10 -22.06 3.50
N SER A 266 8.93 -23.04 3.13
CA SER A 266 10.24 -23.31 3.75
C SER A 266 11.31 -22.24 3.53
N LYS A 267 11.11 -21.31 2.59
CA LYS A 267 12.10 -20.25 2.27
C LYS A 267 11.98 -19.02 3.16
N ARG A 268 11.00 -18.95 4.05
CA ARG A 268 10.81 -17.81 4.96
C ARG A 268 10.16 -18.22 6.27
N GLN A 269 10.18 -17.31 7.25
CA GLN A 269 9.50 -17.55 8.51
C GLN A 269 8.04 -17.07 8.43
N TRP A 270 7.16 -17.76 9.14
CA TRP A 270 5.73 -17.49 9.16
C TRP A 270 5.23 -17.44 10.59
N TYR A 271 4.15 -16.70 10.79
CA TYR A 271 3.51 -16.45 12.07
C TYR A 271 2.01 -16.67 11.92
N ARG A 272 1.36 -17.07 13.01
CA ARG A 272 -0.08 -17.26 13.07
C ARG A 272 -0.66 -16.69 14.37
N PRO A 273 -1.93 -16.25 14.35
CA PRO A 273 -2.59 -15.72 15.53
C PRO A 273 -2.85 -16.80 16.60
N LYS A 274 -3.01 -16.34 17.84
CA LYS A 274 -3.56 -17.07 19.00
C LYS A 274 -4.87 -16.40 19.42
N PRO A 275 -6.00 -17.12 19.57
CA PRO A 275 -6.19 -18.52 19.16
C PRO A 275 -5.95 -18.75 17.67
N HIS A 276 -5.68 -20.00 17.28
CA HIS A 276 -5.43 -20.36 15.88
C HIS A 276 -6.64 -20.04 14.99
N ILE A 277 -6.37 -19.56 13.79
CA ILE A 277 -7.35 -19.44 12.70
C ILE A 277 -6.85 -20.34 11.58
N ASP A 278 -7.67 -21.32 11.21
CA ASP A 278 -7.32 -22.32 10.20
C ASP A 278 -6.98 -21.62 8.87
N GLY A 279 -5.84 -22.00 8.29
CA GLY A 279 -5.33 -21.43 7.04
C GLY A 279 -4.63 -20.08 7.18
N MET A 280 -4.69 -19.40 8.33
CA MET A 280 -4.09 -18.08 8.49
C MET A 280 -2.58 -18.12 8.67
N VAL A 281 -1.85 -17.44 7.79
CA VAL A 281 -0.39 -17.30 7.82
C VAL A 281 0.05 -15.87 7.48
N ILE A 282 0.97 -15.35 8.29
CA ILE A 282 1.58 -14.03 8.12
C ILE A 282 3.08 -14.22 7.97
N CYS A 283 3.66 -13.74 6.87
CA CYS A 283 5.10 -13.82 6.70
C CYS A 283 5.85 -12.93 7.69
N ASP A 284 7.09 -13.28 8.00
CA ASP A 284 8.05 -12.48 8.79
C ASP A 284 8.04 -10.98 8.48
N ALA A 285 8.11 -10.57 7.22
CA ALA A 285 8.10 -9.16 6.83
C ALA A 285 6.83 -8.43 7.32
N CYS A 286 5.66 -9.01 7.09
CA CYS A 286 4.40 -8.44 7.58
C CYS A 286 4.27 -8.57 9.11
N TYR A 287 4.79 -9.64 9.71
CA TYR A 287 4.82 -9.79 11.15
C TYR A 287 5.60 -8.66 11.83
N PHE A 288 6.83 -8.38 11.36
CA PHE A 288 7.66 -7.31 11.90
C PHE A 288 7.05 -5.93 11.65
N HIS A 289 6.47 -5.71 10.45
CA HIS A 289 5.85 -4.44 10.12
C HIS A 289 4.59 -4.16 10.94
N TYR A 290 3.72 -5.15 11.16
CA TYR A 290 2.41 -4.91 11.79
C TYR A 290 2.33 -5.31 13.27
N PHE A 291 2.98 -6.39 13.72
CA PHE A 291 2.68 -6.99 15.03
C PHE A 291 3.85 -7.02 16.01
N ALA A 292 5.09 -7.22 15.56
CA ALA A 292 6.24 -7.32 16.45
C ALA A 292 6.50 -6.00 17.20
N ALA A 293 6.93 -6.09 18.47
CA ALA A 293 7.10 -4.96 19.37
C ALA A 293 5.84 -4.09 19.56
N SER A 294 4.65 -4.65 19.28
CA SER A 294 3.36 -4.00 19.54
C SER A 294 2.59 -4.69 20.66
N PHE A 295 1.45 -4.10 21.06
CA PHE A 295 0.55 -4.73 22.03
C PHE A 295 -0.01 -6.10 21.57
N MET A 296 0.06 -6.41 20.28
CA MET A 296 -0.39 -7.70 19.73
C MET A 296 0.72 -8.76 19.65
N GLU A 297 1.98 -8.44 19.97
CA GLU A 297 3.12 -9.38 19.80
C GLU A 297 2.85 -10.73 20.50
N SER A 298 2.31 -10.67 21.72
CA SER A 298 1.99 -11.86 22.52
C SER A 298 0.81 -12.68 21.98
N SER A 299 0.02 -12.12 21.06
CA SER A 299 -1.10 -12.78 20.39
C SER A 299 -0.69 -13.57 19.15
N PHE A 300 0.61 -13.64 18.84
CA PHE A 300 1.13 -14.42 17.72
C PHE A 300 2.13 -15.47 18.19
N GLU A 301 2.33 -16.49 17.36
CA GLU A 301 3.35 -17.50 17.51
C GLU A 301 3.92 -17.89 16.15
N PRO A 302 5.16 -18.42 16.08
CA PRO A 302 5.71 -18.97 14.85
C PRO A 302 4.82 -20.10 14.31
N ALA A 303 4.50 -20.05 13.02
CA ALA A 303 3.82 -21.14 12.33
C ALA A 303 4.83 -22.23 11.98
N ARG A 304 4.46 -23.49 12.25
CA ARG A 304 5.30 -24.63 11.93
C ARG A 304 5.31 -24.88 10.43
N VAL A 305 6.51 -24.89 9.84
CA VAL A 305 6.72 -25.25 8.44
C VAL A 305 7.50 -26.56 8.40
N ASP A 306 6.88 -27.61 7.91
CA ASP A 306 7.53 -28.89 7.65
C ASP A 306 6.95 -29.56 6.40
N PHE A 307 7.52 -30.69 6.00
CA PHE A 307 7.06 -31.44 4.83
C PHE A 307 5.57 -31.81 4.92
N MET A 308 5.11 -32.21 6.10
CA MET A 308 3.72 -32.63 6.34
C MET A 308 2.72 -31.49 6.23
N ASN A 309 3.15 -30.25 6.55
CA ASN A 309 2.33 -29.05 6.44
C ASN A 309 2.56 -28.29 5.11
N GLY A 310 3.09 -28.96 4.09
CA GLY A 310 3.26 -28.36 2.76
C GLY A 310 4.41 -27.35 2.70
N GLY A 311 5.55 -27.64 3.33
CA GLY A 311 6.73 -26.77 3.31
C GLY A 311 7.27 -26.44 1.91
N TRP A 312 6.95 -27.26 0.90
CA TRP A 312 7.27 -27.02 -0.51
C TRP A 312 6.16 -26.30 -1.29
N ASN A 313 4.99 -26.14 -0.67
CA ASN A 313 3.87 -25.42 -1.27
C ASN A 313 4.11 -23.91 -1.20
N THR A 314 3.42 -23.21 -2.08
CA THR A 314 3.37 -21.74 -2.04
C THR A 314 2.36 -21.32 -1.00
N TRP A 315 2.80 -20.59 0.01
CA TRP A 315 1.94 -19.91 0.97
C TRP A 315 1.80 -18.44 0.60
N VAL A 316 0.60 -17.90 0.79
CA VAL A 316 0.28 -16.49 0.52
C VAL A 316 0.07 -15.81 1.87
N CYS A 317 0.69 -14.65 2.06
CA CYS A 317 0.54 -13.90 3.32
C CYS A 317 -0.85 -13.26 3.40
N ASP A 318 -1.60 -13.50 4.48
CA ASP A 318 -2.95 -12.95 4.63
C ASP A 318 -2.99 -11.44 4.83
N MET A 319 -1.86 -10.84 5.25
CA MET A 319 -1.69 -9.39 5.23
C MET A 319 -1.57 -8.83 3.81
N SER A 320 -1.60 -9.65 2.75
CA SER A 320 -1.77 -9.15 1.37
C SER A 320 -3.19 -8.68 1.10
N LEU A 321 -4.18 -9.18 1.85
CA LEU A 321 -5.58 -8.80 1.70
C LEU A 321 -5.84 -7.42 2.34
N LEU A 322 -6.46 -6.53 1.57
CA LEU A 322 -6.84 -5.19 2.06
C LEU A 322 -7.75 -5.29 3.30
N SER A 323 -8.72 -6.20 3.29
CA SER A 323 -9.64 -6.43 4.40
C SER A 323 -8.90 -6.74 5.71
N THR A 324 -7.88 -7.60 5.65
CA THR A 324 -7.06 -7.95 6.82
C THR A 324 -6.23 -6.76 7.31
N LYS A 325 -5.65 -5.98 6.39
CA LYS A 325 -4.90 -4.75 6.74
C LYS A 325 -5.79 -3.71 7.44
N VAL A 326 -6.99 -3.49 6.92
CA VAL A 326 -7.93 -2.50 7.48
C VAL A 326 -8.45 -2.94 8.85
N ALA A 327 -8.73 -4.24 9.03
CA ALA A 327 -9.05 -4.79 10.34
C ALA A 327 -7.92 -4.60 11.36
N PHE A 328 -6.66 -4.82 10.94
CA PHE A 328 -5.49 -4.55 11.77
C PHE A 328 -5.41 -3.07 12.18
N ILE A 329 -5.60 -2.14 11.25
CA ILE A 329 -5.55 -0.68 11.52
C ILE A 329 -6.53 -0.35 12.66
N ARG A 330 -7.78 -0.82 12.56
CA ARG A 330 -8.79 -0.59 13.59
C ARG A 330 -8.43 -1.22 14.93
N ALA A 331 -7.98 -2.47 14.90
CA ALA A 331 -7.55 -3.18 16.09
C ALA A 331 -6.38 -2.46 16.79
N ASN A 332 -5.43 -1.93 16.02
CA ASN A 332 -4.31 -1.15 16.56
C ASN A 332 -4.75 0.20 17.15
N GLN A 333 -5.71 0.88 16.54
CA GLN A 333 -6.26 2.13 17.04
C GLN A 333 -6.98 1.94 18.38
N GLN A 334 -7.79 0.89 18.51
CA GLN A 334 -8.53 0.62 19.75
C GLN A 334 -7.75 -0.20 20.77
N LYS A 335 -6.50 -0.57 20.46
CA LYS A 335 -5.68 -1.50 21.25
C LYS A 335 -6.46 -2.78 21.62
N ASN A 336 -7.24 -3.28 20.66
CA ASN A 336 -8.12 -4.43 20.83
C ASN A 336 -7.86 -5.47 19.74
N TYR A 337 -7.11 -6.51 20.10
CA TYR A 337 -6.75 -7.61 19.21
C TYR A 337 -7.96 -8.39 18.68
N GLN A 338 -9.05 -8.46 19.45
CA GLN A 338 -10.23 -9.25 19.08
C GLN A 338 -10.89 -8.76 17.78
N ILE A 339 -10.76 -7.46 17.47
CA ILE A 339 -11.25 -6.88 16.22
C ILE A 339 -10.55 -7.51 15.01
N PHE A 340 -9.23 -7.60 15.07
CA PHE A 340 -8.42 -8.23 14.02
C PHE A 340 -8.74 -9.72 13.92
N TRP A 341 -8.81 -10.41 15.05
CA TRP A 341 -9.05 -11.85 15.09
C TRP A 341 -10.42 -12.23 14.53
N ASN A 342 -11.49 -11.55 14.98
CA ASN A 342 -12.86 -11.79 14.50
C ASN A 342 -12.98 -11.53 13.00
N ALA A 343 -12.47 -10.40 12.53
CA ALA A 343 -12.51 -10.07 11.11
C ALA A 343 -11.73 -11.09 10.27
N SER A 344 -10.51 -11.45 10.69
CA SER A 344 -9.65 -12.40 9.96
C SER A 344 -10.28 -13.78 9.86
N ARG A 345 -10.92 -14.26 10.93
CA ARG A 345 -11.66 -15.52 10.93
C ARG A 345 -12.79 -15.51 9.89
N THR A 346 -13.58 -14.44 9.85
CA THR A 346 -14.68 -14.32 8.88
C THR A 346 -14.16 -14.17 7.46
N ILE A 347 -13.06 -13.44 7.25
CA ILE A 347 -12.41 -13.27 5.95
C ILE A 347 -11.99 -14.63 5.37
N LEU A 348 -11.30 -15.45 6.17
CA LEU A 348 -10.81 -16.77 5.73
C LEU A 348 -11.92 -17.80 5.57
N ALA A 349 -13.01 -17.69 6.33
CA ALA A 349 -14.19 -18.53 6.13
C ALA A 349 -15.04 -18.12 4.91
N SER A 350 -14.77 -16.96 4.30
CA SER A 350 -15.54 -16.42 3.18
C SER A 350 -14.90 -16.72 1.83
N ALA A 351 -15.74 -16.84 0.79
CA ALA A 351 -15.26 -16.96 -0.59
C ALA A 351 -14.37 -15.76 -0.98
N PRO A 352 -13.28 -15.99 -1.75
CA PRO A 352 -12.34 -14.94 -2.16
C PRO A 352 -13.02 -13.74 -2.81
N CYS A 353 -12.50 -12.54 -2.55
CA CYS A 353 -13.03 -11.31 -3.12
C CYS A 353 -13.09 -11.37 -4.67
N PRO A 354 -14.28 -11.22 -5.30
CA PRO A 354 -14.46 -11.45 -6.72
C PRO A 354 -13.98 -10.29 -7.59
N ALA A 355 -13.53 -10.64 -8.80
CA ALA A 355 -13.05 -9.72 -9.83
C ALA A 355 -13.64 -10.12 -11.19
N ASP A 356 -14.71 -9.43 -11.59
CA ASP A 356 -15.46 -9.69 -12.83
C ASP A 356 -15.76 -11.18 -13.06
N SER A 357 -16.17 -11.85 -11.99
CA SER A 357 -16.42 -13.29 -11.97
C SER A 357 -17.76 -13.60 -11.33
N ALA A 358 -18.32 -14.76 -11.66
CA ALA A 358 -19.44 -15.29 -10.90
C ALA A 358 -18.99 -15.50 -9.45
N TYR A 359 -19.75 -14.97 -8.50
CA TYR A 359 -19.42 -15.04 -7.08
C TYR A 359 -20.43 -15.89 -6.33
N GLY A 360 -19.99 -17.01 -5.78
CA GLY A 360 -20.81 -17.90 -4.95
C GLY A 360 -20.93 -17.48 -3.48
N GLY A 361 -20.28 -16.38 -3.09
CA GLY A 361 -20.31 -15.89 -1.71
C GLY A 361 -21.48 -14.95 -1.40
N THR A 362 -21.46 -14.37 -0.21
CA THR A 362 -22.48 -13.41 0.24
C THR A 362 -22.14 -11.99 -0.21
N TRP A 363 -23.12 -11.30 -0.79
CA TRP A 363 -23.05 -9.88 -1.12
C TRP A 363 -23.73 -9.02 -0.05
N TYR A 364 -23.14 -7.86 0.22
CA TYR A 364 -23.68 -6.81 1.06
C TYR A 364 -23.95 -5.57 0.20
N GLY A 365 -25.21 -5.15 0.20
CA GLY A 365 -25.70 -3.98 -0.51
C GLY A 365 -25.85 -2.79 0.43
N LEU A 366 -25.53 -1.60 -0.06
CA LEU A 366 -25.66 -0.37 0.72
C LEU A 366 -27.10 0.17 0.67
N GLY A 367 -27.61 0.65 1.81
CA GLY A 367 -28.97 1.18 1.93
C GLY A 367 -30.02 0.15 2.37
N PRO A 368 -31.26 0.58 2.68
CA PRO A 368 -32.30 -0.28 3.26
C PRO A 368 -32.75 -1.42 2.33
N THR A 369 -32.67 -1.19 1.03
CA THR A 369 -33.09 -2.09 -0.06
C THR A 369 -31.92 -2.84 -0.71
N GLY A 370 -30.67 -2.53 -0.32
CA GLY A 370 -29.48 -3.14 -0.90
C GLY A 370 -29.22 -2.77 -2.36
N GLU A 371 -29.72 -1.60 -2.80
CA GLU A 371 -29.67 -1.09 -4.19
C GLU A 371 -28.27 -1.14 -4.81
N HIS A 372 -27.21 -1.05 -4.00
CA HIS A 372 -25.82 -1.12 -4.44
C HIS A 372 -25.12 -2.35 -3.85
N ALA A 373 -25.42 -3.52 -4.40
CA ALA A 373 -24.72 -4.77 -4.12
C ALA A 373 -23.29 -4.73 -4.68
N GLY A 374 -22.38 -4.15 -3.88
CA GLY A 374 -20.98 -3.94 -4.26
C GLY A 374 -19.96 -4.53 -3.31
N THR A 375 -20.32 -4.96 -2.09
CA THR A 375 -19.31 -5.42 -1.11
C THR A 375 -19.39 -6.93 -0.87
N CYS A 376 -18.30 -7.66 -1.11
CA CYS A 376 -18.22 -9.08 -0.80
C CYS A 376 -18.02 -9.32 0.71
N ALA A 377 -18.25 -10.55 1.18
CA ALA A 377 -18.15 -10.90 2.60
C ALA A 377 -16.77 -10.62 3.23
N GLN A 378 -15.66 -10.84 2.50
CA GLN A 378 -14.32 -10.53 3.00
C GLN A 378 -14.13 -9.02 3.26
N CYS A 379 -14.54 -8.19 2.30
CA CYS A 379 -14.44 -6.75 2.44
C CYS A 379 -15.42 -6.21 3.47
N PHE A 380 -16.62 -6.79 3.57
CA PHE A 380 -17.58 -6.40 4.61
C PHE A 380 -17.00 -6.63 6.00
N ALA A 381 -16.49 -7.83 6.28
CA ALA A 381 -15.94 -8.21 7.58
C ALA A 381 -14.66 -7.44 7.96
N GLY A 382 -13.77 -7.17 7.00
CA GLY A 382 -12.50 -6.50 7.29
C GLY A 382 -12.48 -4.98 7.14
N ILE A 383 -13.38 -4.42 6.34
CA ILE A 383 -13.39 -3.00 5.99
C ILE A 383 -14.58 -2.29 6.65
N ILE A 384 -15.78 -2.85 6.56
CA ILE A 384 -17.03 -2.19 7.01
C ILE A 384 -17.31 -2.42 8.49
N GLU A 385 -17.39 -3.69 8.92
CA GLU A 385 -17.75 -4.05 10.29
C GLU A 385 -16.84 -3.43 11.37
N PRO A 386 -15.50 -3.40 11.24
CA PRO A 386 -14.62 -2.91 12.29
C PRO A 386 -14.85 -1.43 12.65
N PHE A 387 -15.37 -0.65 11.70
CA PHE A 387 -15.65 0.78 11.88
C PHE A 387 -17.11 1.06 12.26
N GLY A 388 -17.94 0.03 12.45
CA GLY A 388 -19.30 0.17 12.96
C GLY A 388 -20.32 0.61 11.91
N PHE A 389 -20.02 0.46 10.62
CA PHE A 389 -20.94 0.84 9.53
C PHE A 389 -21.81 -0.31 9.01
N ALA A 390 -21.76 -1.48 9.66
CA ALA A 390 -22.48 -2.69 9.23
C ALA A 390 -24.00 -2.50 9.11
N ASN A 391 -24.59 -1.70 10.00
CA ASN A 391 -26.02 -1.37 10.04
C ASN A 391 -26.51 -0.58 8.81
N HIS A 392 -25.61 -0.02 8.00
CA HIS A 392 -25.97 0.66 6.74
C HIS A 392 -26.07 -0.29 5.55
N PHE A 393 -25.75 -1.57 5.75
CA PHE A 393 -25.75 -2.58 4.71
C PHE A 393 -26.76 -3.67 5.02
N VAL A 394 -27.34 -4.23 3.96
CA VAL A 394 -28.20 -5.41 4.03
C VAL A 394 -27.60 -6.53 3.21
N ARG A 395 -27.83 -7.76 3.66
CA ARG A 395 -27.45 -8.95 2.88
C ARG A 395 -28.32 -9.01 1.64
N VAL A 396 -27.71 -9.10 0.47
CA VAL A 396 -28.41 -9.22 -0.81
C VAL A 396 -28.39 -10.69 -1.24
N PRO A 397 -29.53 -11.29 -1.62
CA PRO A 397 -29.57 -12.64 -2.17
C PRO A 397 -28.62 -12.74 -3.37
N SER A 398 -27.86 -13.83 -3.45
CA SER A 398 -26.95 -14.04 -4.57
C SER A 398 -27.78 -14.17 -5.86
N LEU A 399 -27.72 -13.14 -6.71
CA LEU A 399 -28.20 -13.23 -8.09
C LEU A 399 -27.23 -14.16 -8.82
N SER A 400 -27.50 -15.46 -8.74
CA SER A 400 -26.61 -16.48 -9.31
C SER A 400 -26.44 -16.22 -10.80
N ASN A 401 -25.20 -15.87 -11.21
CA ASN A 401 -24.67 -15.74 -12.58
C ASN A 401 -24.28 -14.33 -13.04
N GLU A 402 -24.57 -13.26 -12.30
CA GLU A 402 -24.05 -11.95 -12.69
C GLU A 402 -22.57 -11.79 -12.29
N LYS A 403 -21.72 -11.53 -13.29
CA LYS A 403 -20.32 -11.16 -13.05
C LYS A 403 -20.28 -9.77 -12.45
N ARG A 404 -19.71 -9.67 -11.24
CA ARG A 404 -19.58 -8.40 -10.53
C ARG A 404 -18.20 -8.32 -9.87
N THR A 405 -17.70 -7.10 -9.73
CA THR A 405 -16.45 -6.82 -9.01
C THR A 405 -16.78 -6.17 -7.68
N CYS A 406 -16.16 -6.63 -6.60
CA CYS A 406 -16.34 -5.99 -5.30
C CYS A 406 -15.82 -4.54 -5.33
N THR A 407 -16.51 -3.60 -4.69
CA THR A 407 -16.19 -2.17 -4.55
C THR A 407 -14.77 -1.93 -4.05
N PHE A 408 -14.29 -2.79 -3.15
CA PHE A 408 -12.95 -2.68 -2.57
C PHE A 408 -11.90 -3.59 -3.23
N HIS A 409 -12.29 -4.37 -4.24
CA HIS A 409 -11.36 -5.18 -5.02
C HIS A 409 -10.36 -4.28 -5.76
N GLU A 410 -9.13 -4.76 -5.98
CA GLU A 410 -8.08 -3.99 -6.64
C GLU A 410 -8.46 -3.50 -8.04
N LYS A 411 -9.11 -4.38 -8.81
CA LYS A 411 -9.63 -4.10 -10.16
C LYS A 411 -10.96 -3.34 -10.17
N SER A 412 -11.46 -2.90 -9.02
CA SER A 412 -12.74 -2.20 -8.97
C SER A 412 -12.67 -0.84 -9.68
N PRO A 413 -13.63 -0.53 -10.57
CA PRO A 413 -13.78 0.82 -11.10
C PRO A 413 -13.88 1.84 -9.96
N ARG A 414 -13.16 2.96 -10.07
CA ARG A 414 -13.16 4.05 -9.06
C ARG A 414 -12.75 3.63 -7.64
N ARG A 415 -12.00 2.52 -7.47
CA ARG A 415 -11.52 2.03 -6.16
C ARG A 415 -10.90 3.13 -5.29
N SER A 416 -10.05 3.98 -5.87
CA SER A 416 -9.39 5.06 -5.13
C SER A 416 -10.40 6.02 -4.50
N GLU A 417 -11.44 6.41 -5.25
CA GLU A 417 -12.47 7.32 -4.76
C GLU A 417 -13.35 6.66 -3.71
N TYR A 418 -13.70 5.38 -3.87
CA TYR A 418 -14.36 4.62 -2.81
C TYR A 418 -13.55 4.62 -1.51
N LEU A 419 -12.25 4.39 -1.57
CA LEU A 419 -11.38 4.39 -0.39
C LEU A 419 -11.27 5.77 0.24
N LYS A 420 -11.12 6.84 -0.55
CA LYS A 420 -11.08 8.23 -0.04
C LYS A 420 -12.39 8.63 0.64
N LYS A 421 -13.53 8.35 0.00
CA LYS A 421 -14.86 8.65 0.56
C LYS A 421 -15.15 7.81 1.80
N TYR A 422 -14.67 6.56 1.83
CA TYR A 422 -14.79 5.70 3.00
C TYR A 422 -13.91 6.18 4.16
N ASP A 423 -12.66 6.59 3.90
CA ASP A 423 -11.79 7.16 4.93
C ASP A 423 -12.33 8.48 5.50
N ASN A 424 -12.89 9.33 4.62
CA ASN A 424 -13.64 10.52 5.03
C ASN A 424 -14.81 10.14 5.95
N ALA A 425 -15.59 9.12 5.58
CA ALA A 425 -16.70 8.63 6.39
C ALA A 425 -16.24 8.13 7.77
N ILE A 426 -15.13 7.40 7.84
CA ILE A 426 -14.55 6.98 9.12
C ILE A 426 -14.12 8.19 9.94
N SER A 427 -13.43 9.15 9.33
CA SER A 427 -12.88 10.33 10.01
C SER A 427 -13.99 11.22 10.58
N THR A 428 -15.10 11.36 9.85
CA THR A 428 -16.27 12.17 10.25
C THR A 428 -17.34 11.37 10.99
N ARG A 429 -17.18 10.05 11.12
CA ARG A 429 -18.18 9.11 11.67
C ARG A 429 -19.52 9.16 10.92
N ASN A 430 -19.49 9.51 9.63
CA ASN A 430 -20.68 9.70 8.81
C ASN A 430 -20.54 9.02 7.44
N LEU A 431 -21.33 7.97 7.20
CA LEU A 431 -21.28 7.20 5.97
C LEU A 431 -21.92 7.90 4.76
N SER A 432 -22.66 9.00 4.93
CA SER A 432 -23.42 9.63 3.84
C SER A 432 -22.55 10.00 2.64
N ASN A 433 -21.36 10.57 2.85
CA ASN A 433 -20.45 10.91 1.74
C ASN A 433 -20.03 9.70 0.90
N PHE A 434 -19.77 8.56 1.55
CA PHE A 434 -19.47 7.31 0.86
C PHE A 434 -20.71 6.74 0.17
N ARG A 435 -21.86 6.80 0.86
CA ARG A 435 -23.13 6.30 0.35
C ARG A 435 -23.61 7.04 -0.87
N ASP A 436 -23.66 8.36 -0.82
CA ASP A 436 -24.13 9.20 -1.92
C ASP A 436 -23.22 9.02 -3.15
N PHE A 437 -21.91 8.90 -2.93
CA PHE A 437 -20.97 8.59 -4.00
C PHE A 437 -21.23 7.19 -4.60
N ALA A 438 -21.36 6.16 -3.77
CA ALA A 438 -21.60 4.80 -4.24
C ALA A 438 -22.92 4.65 -4.99
N ILE A 439 -23.96 5.33 -4.52
CA ILE A 439 -25.28 5.34 -5.14
C ILE A 439 -25.23 6.06 -6.50
N ARG A 440 -24.65 7.27 -6.52
CA ARG A 440 -24.63 8.13 -7.70
C ARG A 440 -23.71 7.60 -8.79
N PHE A 441 -22.49 7.16 -8.45
CA PHE A 441 -21.45 6.82 -9.42
C PHE A 441 -21.27 5.32 -9.63
N GLY A 442 -21.71 4.47 -8.69
CA GLY A 442 -21.59 3.02 -8.82
C GLY A 442 -22.22 2.43 -10.09
N PRO A 443 -23.45 2.83 -10.46
CA PRO A 443 -24.11 2.34 -11.68
C PRO A 443 -23.53 2.90 -12.99
N LEU A 444 -22.74 3.98 -12.93
CA LEU A 444 -22.28 4.67 -14.13
C LEU A 444 -21.06 3.95 -14.72
N PRO A 445 -21.04 3.61 -16.02
CA PRO A 445 -19.89 3.01 -16.66
C PRO A 445 -18.74 4.02 -16.73
N LEU A 446 -17.50 3.54 -16.63
CA LEU A 446 -16.30 4.39 -16.71
C LEU A 446 -16.30 5.25 -17.98
N CYS A 447 -15.67 6.43 -17.91
CA CYS A 447 -15.47 7.25 -19.09
C CYS A 447 -14.73 6.44 -20.16
N PRO A 448 -15.22 6.38 -21.42
CA PRO A 448 -14.57 5.63 -22.49
C PRO A 448 -13.34 6.35 -23.04
N THR A 449 -12.99 7.51 -22.47
CA THR A 449 -11.95 8.41 -22.95
C THR A 449 -12.09 8.68 -24.44
N ASN A 450 -11.07 8.38 -25.22
CA ASN A 450 -11.01 8.53 -26.66
C ASN A 450 -11.43 7.24 -27.40
N ALA A 451 -11.83 6.18 -26.70
CA ALA A 451 -12.36 4.98 -27.31
C ALA A 451 -13.81 5.18 -27.76
N MET A 452 -14.08 4.76 -28.99
CA MET A 452 -15.42 4.76 -29.58
C MET A 452 -16.26 3.63 -28.95
N VAL A 453 -17.39 3.98 -28.36
CA VAL A 453 -18.30 3.04 -27.68
C VAL A 453 -19.75 3.23 -28.11
N LYS A 454 -20.47 2.11 -28.14
CA LYS A 454 -21.87 2.02 -28.58
C LYS A 454 -22.82 1.95 -27.39
N ASN A 455 -24.11 2.25 -27.63
CA ASN A 455 -25.20 2.07 -26.67
C ASN A 455 -24.99 2.80 -25.33
N ARG A 456 -24.39 3.99 -25.38
CA ARG A 456 -24.21 4.85 -24.20
C ARG A 456 -25.04 6.12 -24.31
N ARG A 457 -25.32 6.71 -23.14
CA ARG A 457 -25.96 8.02 -23.02
C ARG A 457 -24.90 9.12 -23.12
N TRP A 458 -25.20 10.10 -23.96
CA TRP A 458 -24.33 11.24 -24.24
C TRP A 458 -25.04 12.56 -23.96
N TYR A 459 -24.26 13.52 -23.48
CA TYR A 459 -24.67 14.88 -23.18
C TYR A 459 -23.78 15.84 -23.97
N GLY A 460 -24.17 17.10 -24.15
CA GLY A 460 -23.38 18.04 -24.95
C GLY A 460 -24.12 18.48 -26.20
N ARG A 461 -23.44 18.49 -27.33
CA ARG A 461 -23.91 18.98 -28.64
C ARG A 461 -23.21 18.22 -29.76
N ASP A 462 -23.50 18.52 -31.02
CA ASP A 462 -22.88 17.81 -32.14
C ASP A 462 -21.35 18.02 -32.22
N GLU A 463 -20.85 19.15 -31.72
CA GLU A 463 -19.41 19.43 -31.73
C GLU A 463 -18.61 18.75 -30.62
N PHE A 464 -19.28 18.36 -29.53
CA PHE A 464 -18.62 17.69 -28.41
C PHE A 464 -19.62 16.88 -27.58
N LEU A 465 -19.17 15.72 -27.14
CA LEU A 465 -19.94 14.74 -26.41
C LEU A 465 -19.32 14.50 -25.04
N ILE A 466 -20.20 14.41 -24.06
CA ILE A 466 -19.88 14.15 -22.66
C ILE A 466 -20.53 12.81 -22.32
N CYS A 467 -19.73 11.83 -21.92
CA CYS A 467 -20.29 10.56 -21.43
C CYS A 467 -21.02 10.77 -20.09
N GLU A 468 -21.94 9.86 -19.74
CA GLU A 468 -22.72 9.97 -18.49
C GLU A 468 -21.88 10.12 -17.21
N SER A 469 -20.69 9.53 -17.16
CA SER A 469 -19.78 9.69 -16.02
C SER A 469 -19.18 11.09 -15.95
N CYS A 470 -18.66 11.63 -17.05
CA CYS A 470 -18.12 13.00 -17.05
C CYS A 470 -19.22 14.06 -16.92
N TRP A 471 -20.44 13.73 -17.35
CA TRP A 471 -21.61 14.58 -17.10
C TRP A 471 -21.88 14.68 -15.60
N GLU A 472 -22.04 13.54 -14.92
CA GLU A 472 -22.33 13.52 -13.49
C GLU A 472 -21.17 14.01 -12.62
N GLU A 473 -19.92 13.74 -13.00
CA GLU A 473 -18.73 14.08 -12.20
C GLU A 473 -18.29 15.54 -12.37
N PHE A 474 -18.65 16.20 -13.48
CA PHE A 474 -18.09 17.51 -13.83
C PHE A 474 -19.10 18.47 -14.44
N ALA A 475 -19.71 18.12 -15.57
CA ALA A 475 -20.41 19.12 -16.37
C ALA A 475 -21.80 19.49 -15.82
N LYS A 476 -22.51 18.56 -15.17
CA LYS A 476 -23.94 18.71 -14.79
C LYS A 476 -24.25 19.93 -13.92
N GLU A 477 -23.33 20.29 -13.03
CA GLU A 477 -23.52 21.37 -12.04
C GLU A 477 -22.92 22.72 -12.51
N THR A 478 -22.44 22.80 -13.76
CA THR A 478 -21.85 24.03 -14.32
C THR A 478 -22.91 24.98 -14.90
N SER A 479 -22.60 26.27 -15.01
CA SER A 479 -23.55 27.32 -15.46
C SER A 479 -24.11 27.07 -16.86
N LEU A 480 -23.31 26.49 -17.76
CA LEU A 480 -23.69 26.20 -19.14
C LEU A 480 -24.38 24.84 -19.33
N ALA A 481 -24.45 24.00 -18.30
CA ALA A 481 -25.02 22.66 -18.38
C ALA A 481 -26.48 22.67 -18.88
N SER A 482 -27.26 23.66 -18.45
CA SER A 482 -28.66 23.83 -18.82
C SER A 482 -28.84 24.24 -20.29
N GLN A 483 -27.80 24.73 -20.97
CA GLN A 483 -27.87 25.18 -22.35
C GLN A 483 -27.58 24.06 -23.36
N LEU A 484 -27.18 22.87 -22.89
CA LEU A 484 -26.83 21.75 -23.75
C LEU A 484 -28.09 21.08 -24.35
N PRO A 485 -28.16 20.94 -25.69
CA PRO A 485 -29.27 20.28 -26.37
C PRO A 485 -29.27 18.77 -26.15
N HIS A 486 -28.11 18.11 -26.15
CA HIS A 486 -28.03 16.67 -25.94
C HIS A 486 -28.10 16.38 -24.45
N ARG A 487 -29.14 15.64 -24.04
CA ARG A 487 -29.42 15.29 -22.64
C ARG A 487 -29.70 13.80 -22.50
N GLY A 488 -28.65 13.00 -22.56
CA GLY A 488 -28.73 11.55 -22.43
C GLY A 488 -29.20 10.85 -23.71
N ILE A 489 -28.89 11.42 -24.87
CA ILE A 489 -29.17 10.80 -26.17
C ILE A 489 -28.30 9.55 -26.36
N VAL A 490 -28.78 8.58 -27.14
CA VAL A 490 -28.01 7.38 -27.47
C VAL A 490 -27.50 7.51 -28.90
N LEU A 491 -26.17 7.45 -29.04
CA LEU A 491 -25.49 7.53 -30.33
C LEU A 491 -24.91 6.15 -30.71
N PRO A 492 -24.81 5.84 -32.02
CA PRO A 492 -24.34 4.54 -32.50
C PRO A 492 -22.87 4.30 -32.17
N ASP A 493 -22.02 5.33 -32.28
CA ASP A 493 -20.62 5.27 -31.88
C ASP A 493 -20.14 6.67 -31.50
N ALA A 494 -19.51 6.80 -30.33
CA ALA A 494 -19.00 8.08 -29.84
C ALA A 494 -17.91 7.88 -28.78
N CYS A 495 -17.09 8.91 -28.59
CA CYS A 495 -16.10 9.01 -27.51
C CYS A 495 -16.37 10.27 -26.67
N CYS A 496 -15.71 10.38 -25.52
CA CYS A 496 -15.89 11.51 -24.61
C CYS A 496 -14.88 12.62 -24.93
N ASP A 497 -15.31 13.88 -24.89
CA ASP A 497 -14.41 15.03 -24.97
C ASP A 497 -13.99 15.52 -23.58
N MET A 498 -14.85 15.33 -22.59
CA MET A 498 -14.63 15.77 -21.20
C MET A 498 -13.71 14.86 -20.39
N TYR A 499 -13.00 13.91 -21.00
CA TYR A 499 -11.91 13.23 -20.28
C TYR A 499 -10.61 14.05 -20.32
N SER A 500 -10.40 14.89 -21.34
CA SER A 500 -9.21 15.75 -21.45
C SER A 500 -9.24 16.83 -20.37
N SER A 501 -8.10 17.02 -19.70
CA SER A 501 -7.93 18.09 -18.72
C SER A 501 -8.03 19.46 -19.38
N ARG A 502 -7.43 19.65 -20.56
CA ARG A 502 -7.51 20.88 -21.33
C ARG A 502 -8.96 21.21 -21.72
N MET A 503 -9.72 20.22 -22.18
CA MET A 503 -11.14 20.42 -22.51
C MET A 503 -11.94 20.87 -21.29
N ARG A 504 -11.65 20.33 -20.10
CA ARG A 504 -12.29 20.78 -18.85
C ARG A 504 -11.89 22.21 -18.46
N THR A 505 -10.63 22.59 -18.64
CA THR A 505 -10.16 23.96 -18.40
C THR A 505 -10.91 24.95 -19.30
N LEU A 506 -10.95 24.68 -20.61
CA LEU A 506 -11.67 25.52 -21.57
C LEU A 506 -13.18 25.56 -21.30
N TRP A 507 -13.77 24.45 -20.85
CA TRP A 507 -15.18 24.42 -20.42
C TRP A 507 -15.42 25.33 -19.21
N ASN A 508 -14.54 25.32 -18.22
CA ASN A 508 -14.65 26.20 -17.05
C ASN A 508 -14.49 27.68 -17.43
N GLU A 509 -13.57 27.99 -18.34
CA GLU A 509 -13.41 29.35 -18.89
C GLU A 509 -14.69 29.81 -19.61
N ALA A 510 -15.29 28.94 -20.43
CA ALA A 510 -16.58 29.20 -21.06
C ALA A 510 -17.69 29.44 -20.02
N CYS A 511 -17.75 28.59 -18.98
CA CYS A 511 -18.72 28.74 -17.90
C CYS A 511 -18.56 30.07 -17.14
N ALA A 512 -17.32 30.54 -16.95
CA ALA A 512 -17.03 31.82 -16.32
C ALA A 512 -17.45 33.01 -17.19
N LYS A 513 -17.30 32.91 -18.52
CA LYS A 513 -17.74 33.93 -19.49
C LYS A 513 -19.25 33.89 -19.74
N GLY A 514 -19.91 32.77 -19.47
CA GLY A 514 -21.29 32.52 -19.88
C GLY A 514 -21.45 32.31 -21.39
N ASP A 515 -20.35 32.04 -22.12
CA ASP A 515 -20.30 31.89 -23.57
C ASP A 515 -19.45 30.66 -23.94
N MET A 516 -20.02 29.80 -24.79
CA MET A 516 -19.41 28.56 -25.26
C MET A 516 -18.73 28.66 -26.63
N THR A 517 -18.73 29.83 -27.28
CA THR A 517 -18.24 30.00 -28.66
C THR A 517 -16.78 29.57 -28.85
N ASP A 518 -15.87 30.03 -27.99
CA ASP A 518 -14.44 29.67 -28.04
C ASP A 518 -14.24 28.16 -27.81
N PHE A 519 -14.91 27.63 -26.78
CA PHE A 519 -14.85 26.22 -26.41
C PHE A 519 -15.27 25.30 -27.56
N VAL A 520 -16.36 25.66 -28.24
CA VAL A 520 -16.90 24.91 -29.38
C VAL A 520 -15.97 24.96 -30.57
N THR A 521 -15.41 26.13 -30.84
CA THR A 521 -14.44 26.31 -31.92
C THR A 521 -13.24 25.40 -31.71
N PHE A 522 -12.74 25.34 -30.47
CA PHE A 522 -11.67 24.42 -30.10
C PHE A 522 -12.10 22.95 -30.17
N ALA A 523 -13.31 22.60 -29.72
CA ALA A 523 -13.83 21.24 -29.80
C ALA A 523 -13.89 20.72 -31.24
N LYS A 524 -14.36 21.55 -32.19
CA LYS A 524 -14.34 21.23 -33.64
C LYS A 524 -12.91 20.99 -34.13
N HIS A 525 -11.96 21.84 -33.73
CA HIS A 525 -10.56 21.65 -34.09
C HIS A 525 -10.00 20.34 -33.54
N ARG A 526 -10.26 20.03 -32.27
CA ARG A 526 -9.85 18.78 -31.63
C ARG A 526 -10.47 17.55 -32.32
N ALA A 527 -11.75 17.60 -32.69
CA ALA A 527 -12.40 16.52 -33.43
C ALA A 527 -11.74 16.28 -34.80
N ALA A 528 -11.33 17.34 -35.50
CA ALA A 528 -10.58 17.23 -36.75
C ALA A 528 -9.20 16.58 -36.54
N VAL A 529 -8.47 16.95 -35.49
CA VAL A 529 -7.18 16.32 -35.14
C VAL A 529 -7.39 14.85 -34.75
N TYR A 530 -8.44 14.53 -33.98
CA TYR A 530 -8.77 13.14 -33.63
C TYR A 530 -8.96 12.29 -34.89
N ALA A 531 -9.77 12.75 -35.84
CA ALA A 531 -10.08 12.01 -37.07
C ALA A 531 -8.83 11.69 -37.90
N GLN A 532 -7.79 12.54 -37.83
CA GLN A 532 -6.52 12.35 -38.53
C GLN A 532 -5.52 11.47 -37.78
N THR A 533 -5.66 11.32 -36.46
CA THR A 533 -4.62 10.75 -35.59
C THR A 533 -5.04 9.43 -34.94
N VAL A 534 -6.00 9.46 -34.00
CA VAL A 534 -6.30 8.35 -33.09
C VAL A 534 -6.72 7.07 -33.81
N PRO A 535 -7.62 7.09 -34.82
CA PRO A 535 -7.97 5.87 -35.55
C PRO A 535 -6.76 5.21 -36.23
N ARG A 536 -5.88 6.01 -36.84
CA ARG A 536 -4.68 5.50 -37.51
C ARG A 536 -3.67 4.92 -36.53
N MET A 537 -3.50 5.54 -35.36
CA MET A 537 -2.66 4.97 -34.30
C MET A 537 -3.21 3.63 -33.81
N HIS A 538 -4.53 3.52 -33.59
CA HIS A 538 -5.16 2.25 -33.20
C HIS A 538 -5.02 1.16 -34.26
N GLU A 539 -5.14 1.51 -35.55
CA GLU A 539 -4.95 0.58 -36.67
C GLU A 539 -3.53 -0.01 -36.67
N ILE A 540 -2.51 0.85 -36.58
CA ILE A 540 -1.10 0.42 -36.53
C ILE A 540 -0.88 -0.50 -35.33
N LEU A 541 -1.31 -0.10 -34.14
CA LEU A 541 -1.16 -0.90 -32.92
C LEU A 541 -1.91 -2.25 -33.00
N ALA A 542 -3.09 -2.27 -33.62
CA ALA A 542 -3.85 -3.50 -33.83
C ALA A 542 -3.12 -4.46 -34.78
N MET A 543 -2.55 -3.95 -35.87
CA MET A 543 -1.72 -4.74 -36.79
C MET A 543 -0.47 -5.28 -36.11
N THR A 544 0.24 -4.45 -35.32
CA THR A 544 1.40 -4.87 -34.53
C THR A 544 1.03 -6.01 -33.57
N LYS A 545 -0.12 -5.90 -32.89
CA LYS A 545 -0.61 -6.95 -31.98
C LYS A 545 -0.93 -8.26 -32.72
N MET A 546 -1.56 -8.20 -33.89
CA MET A 546 -1.81 -9.38 -34.72
C MET A 546 -0.50 -10.05 -35.17
N ARG A 547 0.48 -9.27 -35.64
CA ARG A 547 1.82 -9.79 -35.97
C ARG A 547 2.48 -10.43 -34.75
N MET A 548 2.36 -9.83 -33.56
CA MET A 548 2.91 -10.41 -32.33
C MET A 548 2.26 -11.75 -31.97
N GLN A 549 0.94 -11.85 -32.09
CA GLN A 549 0.21 -13.10 -31.87
C GLN A 549 0.62 -14.17 -32.88
N GLN A 550 0.70 -13.83 -34.16
CA GLN A 550 1.17 -14.74 -35.20
C GLN A 550 2.59 -15.24 -34.93
N LYS A 551 3.51 -14.36 -34.46
CA LYS A 551 4.87 -14.74 -34.05
C LYS A 551 4.83 -15.78 -32.95
N GLN A 552 4.04 -15.53 -31.91
CA GLN A 552 3.91 -16.41 -30.75
C GLN A 552 3.33 -17.77 -31.15
N THR A 553 2.31 -17.79 -32.02
CA THR A 553 1.72 -19.02 -32.54
C THR A 553 2.73 -19.85 -33.32
N LEU A 554 3.52 -19.22 -34.22
CA LEU A 554 4.58 -19.90 -34.98
C LEU A 554 5.66 -20.50 -34.07
N LEU A 555 6.10 -19.76 -33.05
CA LEU A 555 7.10 -20.25 -32.09
C LEU A 555 6.57 -21.41 -31.25
N MET A 556 5.32 -21.32 -30.75
CA MET A 556 4.73 -22.39 -29.94
C MET A 556 4.46 -23.66 -30.74
N ALA A 557 3.93 -23.52 -31.96
CA ALA A 557 3.74 -24.64 -32.88
C ALA A 557 5.09 -25.31 -33.21
N GLY A 558 6.12 -24.50 -33.47
CA GLY A 558 7.47 -25.00 -33.72
C GLY A 558 8.05 -25.82 -32.56
N ILE A 559 7.91 -25.34 -31.32
CA ILE A 559 8.36 -26.05 -30.11
C ILE A 559 7.61 -27.36 -29.93
N MET A 560 6.27 -27.37 -30.07
CA MET A 560 5.47 -28.58 -29.90
C MET A 560 5.85 -29.67 -30.91
N LEU A 561 5.99 -29.29 -32.19
CA LEU A 561 6.33 -30.23 -33.26
C LEU A 561 7.77 -30.76 -33.15
N GLN A 562 8.73 -29.93 -32.74
CA GLN A 562 10.10 -30.39 -32.46
C GLN A 562 10.17 -31.27 -31.22
N GLY A 563 9.35 -31.00 -30.19
CA GLY A 563 9.22 -31.88 -29.02
C GLY A 563 8.72 -33.28 -29.39
N ALA A 564 7.69 -33.36 -30.25
CA ALA A 564 7.20 -34.63 -30.79
C ALA A 564 8.25 -35.35 -31.64
N ASP A 565 9.03 -34.60 -32.45
CA ASP A 565 10.13 -35.15 -33.24
C ASP A 565 11.20 -35.83 -32.38
N ASN A 566 11.62 -35.18 -31.28
CA ASN A 566 12.61 -35.71 -30.36
C ASN A 566 12.15 -37.01 -29.69
N ILE A 567 10.87 -37.13 -29.34
CA ILE A 567 10.29 -38.35 -28.77
C ILE A 567 10.36 -39.49 -29.79
N VAL A 568 9.97 -39.22 -31.04
CA VAL A 568 10.03 -40.24 -32.11
C VAL A 568 11.47 -40.61 -32.42
N GLY A 569 12.39 -39.64 -32.51
CA GLY A 569 13.81 -39.87 -32.76
C GLY A 569 14.48 -40.73 -31.70
N ALA A 570 14.15 -40.52 -30.42
CA ALA A 570 14.66 -41.33 -29.31
C ALA A 570 14.14 -42.79 -29.33
N SER A 571 13.01 -43.06 -29.99
CA SER A 571 12.39 -44.38 -30.05
C SER A 571 12.81 -45.24 -31.25
N ARG A 572 13.63 -44.71 -32.17
CA ARG A 572 13.98 -45.39 -33.43
C ARG A 572 15.39 -46.01 -33.40
N ALA A 573 15.52 -47.15 -34.09
CA ALA A 573 16.79 -47.86 -34.29
C ALA A 573 17.71 -47.12 -35.29
N PRO A 574 19.05 -47.34 -35.27
CA PRO A 574 19.99 -46.67 -36.18
C PRO A 574 19.65 -46.88 -37.67
N GLY A 575 19.75 -45.82 -38.49
CA GLY A 575 19.57 -45.89 -39.96
C GLY A 575 18.19 -45.50 -40.50
N TYR A 576 17.33 -44.84 -39.72
CA TYR A 576 16.01 -44.40 -40.16
C TYR A 576 16.05 -43.22 -41.16
N THR A 577 15.01 -43.13 -42.01
CA THR A 577 14.83 -42.00 -42.94
C THR A 577 14.66 -40.70 -42.17
N THR A 578 15.52 -39.73 -42.48
CA THR A 578 15.46 -38.38 -41.91
C THR A 578 14.77 -37.42 -42.87
N TYR A 579 14.17 -36.38 -42.30
CA TYR A 579 13.45 -35.33 -43.02
C TYR A 579 14.22 -34.01 -42.88
N GLY A 580 14.07 -33.11 -43.84
CA GLY A 580 14.73 -31.80 -43.83
C GLY A 580 14.82 -31.15 -45.20
N ASN A 581 15.39 -29.95 -45.24
CA ASN A 581 15.69 -29.23 -46.47
C ASN A 581 16.85 -28.24 -46.24
N SER A 582 17.31 -27.57 -47.31
CA SER A 582 18.42 -26.63 -47.28
C SER A 582 18.21 -25.40 -46.36
N SER A 583 16.98 -25.08 -45.98
CA SER A 583 16.66 -23.90 -45.14
C SER A 583 16.68 -24.20 -43.64
N ILE A 584 16.52 -25.45 -43.22
CA ILE A 584 16.46 -25.86 -41.80
C ILE A 584 17.50 -26.92 -41.42
N GLY A 585 18.24 -27.45 -42.40
CA GLY A 585 19.11 -28.61 -42.25
C GLY A 585 18.38 -29.94 -42.44
N TYR A 586 19.16 -31.02 -42.52
CA TYR A 586 18.67 -32.40 -42.60
C TYR A 586 18.92 -33.12 -41.27
N GLY A 587 18.04 -34.05 -40.88
CA GLY A 587 18.24 -34.87 -39.66
C GLY A 587 17.03 -35.01 -38.74
N PHE A 588 15.85 -34.49 -39.11
CA PHE A 588 14.64 -34.61 -38.31
C PHE A 588 14.04 -36.03 -38.42
N ALA A 589 13.53 -36.59 -37.32
CA ALA A 589 12.99 -37.96 -37.30
C ALA A 589 11.62 -38.09 -37.99
N THR A 590 10.91 -36.97 -38.15
CA THR A 590 9.57 -36.86 -38.71
C THR A 590 9.44 -35.64 -39.62
N GLN A 591 8.52 -35.71 -40.58
CA GLN A 591 8.13 -34.56 -41.41
C GLN A 591 7.54 -33.42 -40.57
N ALA A 592 6.85 -33.76 -39.47
CA ALA A 592 6.31 -32.80 -38.51
C ALA A 592 7.43 -32.02 -37.79
N GLY A 593 8.52 -32.67 -37.40
CA GLY A 593 9.70 -32.04 -36.82
C GLY A 593 10.38 -31.05 -37.77
N ALA A 594 10.55 -31.44 -39.03
CA ALA A 594 11.05 -30.54 -40.08
C ALA A 594 10.11 -29.33 -40.29
N GLN A 595 8.79 -29.54 -40.27
CA GLN A 595 7.82 -28.45 -40.33
C GLN A 595 7.87 -27.53 -39.09
N GLY A 596 8.07 -28.11 -37.91
CA GLY A 596 8.24 -27.37 -36.65
C GLY A 596 9.49 -26.49 -36.65
N ALA A 597 10.60 -26.96 -37.22
CA ALA A 597 11.81 -26.16 -37.40
C ALA A 597 11.61 -24.99 -38.37
N MET A 598 10.87 -25.19 -39.47
CA MET A 598 10.51 -24.10 -40.39
C MET A 598 9.63 -23.04 -39.71
N GLN A 599 8.58 -23.46 -39.00
CA GLN A 599 7.68 -22.53 -38.30
C GLN A 599 8.40 -21.75 -37.20
N PHE A 600 9.29 -22.41 -36.45
CA PHE A 600 10.10 -21.74 -35.44
C PHE A 600 11.06 -20.71 -36.05
N GLY A 601 11.74 -21.06 -37.15
CA GLY A 601 12.61 -20.14 -37.87
C GLY A 601 11.86 -18.95 -38.48
N GLN A 602 10.66 -19.19 -39.03
CA GLN A 602 9.77 -18.13 -39.50
C GLN A 602 9.35 -17.20 -38.36
N GLY A 603 8.97 -17.75 -37.19
CA GLY A 603 8.64 -16.97 -36.01
C GLY A 603 9.81 -16.10 -35.53
N LEU A 604 11.03 -16.64 -35.48
CA LEU A 604 12.22 -15.89 -35.08
C LEU A 604 12.50 -14.70 -36.02
N ASN A 605 12.39 -14.92 -37.33
CA ASN A 605 12.69 -13.93 -38.36
C ASN A 605 11.54 -12.96 -38.66
N MET A 606 10.35 -13.18 -38.10
CA MET A 606 9.22 -12.27 -38.31
C MET A 606 9.44 -10.97 -37.53
N SER A 607 9.44 -9.85 -38.26
CA SER A 607 9.41 -8.51 -37.67
C SER A 607 8.01 -8.20 -37.16
N VAL A 608 7.90 -7.92 -35.86
CA VAL A 608 6.61 -7.58 -35.22
C VAL A 608 6.31 -6.09 -35.36
N VAL A 609 7.37 -5.27 -35.40
CA VAL A 609 7.30 -3.82 -35.35
C VAL A 609 8.13 -3.27 -36.52
N ASP A 610 7.50 -2.50 -37.40
CA ASP A 610 8.21 -1.74 -38.42
C ASP A 610 8.65 -0.39 -37.83
N GLY A 611 9.92 -0.02 -38.02
CA GLY A 611 10.47 1.25 -37.56
C GLY A 611 9.76 2.46 -38.16
N GLY A 612 9.27 2.35 -39.40
CA GLY A 612 8.48 3.40 -40.04
C GLY A 612 7.10 3.60 -39.41
N GLU A 613 6.42 2.50 -39.07
CA GLU A 613 5.11 2.52 -38.39
C GLU A 613 5.21 3.14 -36.99
N MET A 614 6.29 2.85 -36.24
CA MET A 614 6.49 3.44 -34.92
C MET A 614 6.80 4.93 -34.97
N MET A 615 7.59 5.38 -35.95
CA MET A 615 7.82 6.81 -36.19
C MET A 615 6.53 7.53 -36.55
N GLN A 616 5.68 6.89 -37.37
CA GLN A 616 4.36 7.43 -37.70
C GLN A 616 3.47 7.56 -36.46
N VAL A 617 3.42 6.53 -35.60
CA VAL A 617 2.66 6.60 -34.33
C VAL A 617 3.16 7.74 -33.45
N GLN A 618 4.48 7.92 -33.30
CA GLN A 618 5.03 9.02 -32.49
C GLN A 618 4.63 10.40 -33.02
N GLN A 619 4.64 10.58 -34.35
CA GLN A 619 4.22 11.84 -34.98
C GLN A 619 2.74 12.13 -34.72
N LEU A 620 1.87 11.12 -34.92
CA LEU A 620 0.43 11.25 -34.69
C LEU A 620 0.12 11.48 -33.20
N GLU A 621 0.86 10.84 -32.30
CA GLU A 621 0.73 11.03 -30.85
C GLU A 621 1.11 12.45 -30.45
N LYS A 622 2.15 13.03 -31.06
CA LYS A 622 2.53 14.43 -30.82
C LYS A 622 1.41 15.38 -31.24
N MET A 623 0.84 15.19 -32.43
CA MET A 623 -0.30 15.99 -32.89
C MET A 623 -1.51 15.87 -31.96
N TRP A 624 -1.79 14.68 -31.44
CA TRP A 624 -2.89 14.48 -30.49
C TRP A 624 -2.62 15.16 -29.14
N LYS A 625 -1.39 15.09 -28.62
CA LYS A 625 -1.00 15.74 -27.37
C LYS A 625 -1.09 17.27 -27.43
N GLU A 626 -1.01 17.88 -28.61
CA GLU A 626 -1.16 19.33 -28.77
C GLU A 626 -2.59 19.81 -28.47
N VAL A 627 -3.59 18.92 -28.46
CA VAL A 627 -5.00 19.25 -28.22
C VAL A 627 -5.60 18.63 -26.95
N GLU A 628 -4.81 17.89 -26.17
CA GLU A 628 -5.20 17.22 -24.93
C GLU A 628 -4.74 17.97 -23.67
#